data_AF-A0AAV0NVV4-F1
#
_entry.id   AF-A0AAV0NVV4-F1
#
_cell.length_a   1.000
_cell.length_b   1.000
_cell.length_c   1.000
_cell.angle_alpha   90.00
_cell.angle_beta   90.00
_cell.angle_gamma   90.00
#
_symmetry.space_group_name_H-M   'P 1'
#
loop_
_entity.id
_entity.type
_entity.pdbx_description
1 polymer ?
#
loop_
_entity_poly.entity_id
_entity_poly.type
_entity_poly.pdbx_seq_one_letter_code
_entity_poly.pdbx_strand_id
1 'polypeptide(L)'
;MATEPSFQVRKLQLSDKGKGFIELMRQLSVGDPISDEDFVQRFQELSSHGDDDLICVIEDERQSKIIATGCARLGMKIVEFLADHARYRGCYKVILDCSSENKAFYERCGFREKEIQMVQYFV
;
A
#
# COMPACT_ATOMS: atom_id res chain seq x y z
N MET A 1 -19.76 -32.95 13.30
CA MET A 1 -18.46 -32.80 12.61
C MET A 1 -18.26 -31.32 12.38
N ALA A 2 -17.40 -30.68 13.17
CA ALA A 2 -17.02 -29.29 12.91
C ALA A 2 -16.19 -29.29 11.63
N THR A 3 -16.73 -28.71 10.57
CA THR A 3 -16.00 -28.49 9.32
C THR A 3 -14.73 -27.69 9.66
N GLU A 4 -13.60 -27.89 8.98
CA GLU A 4 -12.36 -27.13 9.23
C GLU A 4 -12.43 -25.68 8.71
N PRO A 5 -12.05 -24.67 9.52
CA PRO A 5 -12.22 -23.26 9.15
C PRO A 5 -11.55 -22.97 7.80
N SER A 6 -12.28 -22.30 6.90
CA SER A 6 -11.79 -21.92 5.58
C SER A 6 -11.46 -20.44 5.58
N PHE A 7 -10.16 -20.14 5.53
CA PHE A 7 -9.65 -18.77 5.53
C PHE A 7 -9.02 -18.47 4.17
N GLN A 8 -9.40 -17.35 3.58
CA GLN A 8 -8.85 -16.90 2.30
C GLN A 8 -8.07 -15.59 2.48
N VAL A 9 -6.82 -15.59 2.03
CA VAL A 9 -5.97 -14.39 1.97
C VAL A 9 -6.08 -13.78 0.57
N ARG A 10 -6.45 -12.49 0.47
CA ARG A 10 -6.58 -11.79 -0.81
C ARG A 10 -6.45 -10.27 -0.67
N LYS A 11 -6.38 -9.56 -1.80
CA LYS A 11 -6.48 -8.09 -1.83
C LYS A 11 -7.88 -7.65 -1.35
N LEU A 12 -7.94 -6.48 -0.71
CA LEU A 12 -9.18 -5.82 -0.35
C LEU A 12 -10.04 -5.58 -1.60
N GLN A 13 -11.35 -5.71 -1.47
CA GLN A 13 -12.35 -5.45 -2.52
C GLN A 13 -13.40 -4.46 -2.03
N LEU A 14 -14.07 -3.76 -2.94
CA LEU A 14 -15.14 -2.81 -2.58
C LEU A 14 -16.28 -3.45 -1.79
N SER A 15 -16.60 -4.72 -2.07
CA SER A 15 -17.63 -5.49 -1.36
C SER A 15 -17.26 -5.78 0.10
N ASP A 16 -16.00 -5.63 0.50
CA ASP A 16 -15.54 -5.93 1.87
C ASP A 16 -16.06 -4.95 2.90
N LYS A 17 -16.55 -3.77 2.48
CA LYS A 17 -17.29 -2.87 3.36
C LYS A 17 -18.50 -3.59 3.99
N GLY A 18 -19.28 -4.31 3.18
CA GLY A 18 -20.41 -5.11 3.63
C GLY A 18 -20.02 -6.35 4.44
N LYS A 19 -18.76 -6.77 4.37
CA LYS A 19 -18.19 -7.90 5.13
C LYS A 19 -17.58 -7.49 6.46
N GLY A 20 -17.86 -6.28 6.94
CA GLY A 20 -17.43 -5.80 8.26
C GLY A 20 -16.01 -5.24 8.32
N PHE A 21 -15.40 -4.88 7.19
CA PHE A 21 -14.04 -4.33 7.15
C PHE A 21 -13.84 -3.09 8.04
N ILE A 22 -14.79 -2.14 8.01
CA ILE A 22 -14.71 -0.91 8.82
C ILE A 22 -14.83 -1.23 10.31
N GLU A 23 -15.69 -2.18 10.66
CA GLU A 23 -15.88 -2.61 12.05
C GLU A 23 -14.62 -3.31 12.61
N LEU A 24 -13.91 -4.06 11.75
CA LEU A 24 -12.61 -4.62 12.10
C LEU A 24 -11.57 -3.49 12.33
N MET A 25 -11.49 -2.50 11.45
CA MET A 25 -10.55 -1.39 11.57
C MET A 25 -10.77 -0.54 12.83
N ARG A 26 -12.02 -0.40 13.28
CA ARG A 26 -12.37 0.29 14.54
C ARG A 26 -11.74 -0.33 15.79
N GLN A 27 -11.32 -1.58 15.73
CA GLN A 27 -10.58 -2.24 16.82
C GLN A 27 -9.16 -1.67 17.00
N LEU A 28 -8.60 -1.04 15.96
CA LEU A 28 -7.25 -0.46 15.99
C LEU A 28 -7.25 1.04 16.31
N SER A 29 -8.30 1.79 15.91
CA SER A 29 -8.43 3.22 16.19
C SER A 29 -9.90 3.65 16.20
N VAL A 30 -10.22 4.63 17.05
CA VAL A 30 -11.52 5.31 17.01
C VAL A 30 -11.59 6.17 15.75
N GLY A 31 -12.73 6.14 15.06
CA GLY A 31 -12.99 6.94 13.88
C GLY A 31 -14.48 7.14 13.65
N ASP A 32 -14.83 8.21 12.94
CA ASP A 32 -16.20 8.56 12.63
C ASP A 32 -16.87 7.49 11.72
N PRO A 33 -18.21 7.43 11.68
CA PRO A 33 -18.91 6.62 10.69
C PRO A 33 -18.50 7.00 9.27
N ILE A 34 -18.04 6.03 8.49
CA ILE A 34 -17.60 6.22 7.11
C ILE A 34 -18.76 5.89 6.17
N SER A 35 -19.15 6.83 5.30
CA SER A 35 -20.19 6.62 4.29
C SER A 35 -19.74 5.66 3.18
N ASP A 36 -20.67 5.08 2.42
CA ASP A 36 -20.34 4.17 1.31
C ASP A 36 -19.53 4.89 0.23
N GLU A 37 -19.89 6.14 -0.03
CA GLU A 37 -19.22 7.03 -0.98
C GLU A 37 -17.77 7.30 -0.56
N ASP A 38 -17.54 7.66 0.70
CA ASP A 38 -16.18 7.93 1.22
C ASP A 38 -15.28 6.69 1.13
N PHE A 39 -15.84 5.51 1.43
CA PHE A 39 -15.09 4.26 1.33
C PHE A 39 -14.71 3.94 -0.12
N VAL A 40 -15.66 4.08 -1.04
CA VAL A 40 -15.42 3.84 -2.47
C VAL A 40 -14.36 4.80 -2.99
N GLN A 41 -14.49 6.10 -2.68
CA GLN A 41 -13.51 7.11 -3.06
C GLN A 41 -12.13 6.74 -2.54
N ARG A 42 -12.01 6.43 -1.24
CA ARG A 42 -10.71 6.10 -0.65
C ARG A 42 -10.12 4.82 -1.23
N PHE A 43 -10.94 3.81 -1.51
CA PHE A 43 -10.51 2.57 -2.16
C PHE A 43 -9.98 2.84 -3.57
N GLN A 44 -10.67 3.66 -4.35
CA GLN A 44 -10.25 4.04 -5.70
C GLN A 44 -8.95 4.83 -5.69
N GLU A 45 -8.81 5.77 -4.75
CA GLU A 45 -7.56 6.48 -4.51
C GLU A 45 -6.43 5.49 -4.21
N LEU A 46 -6.59 4.56 -3.27
CA LEU A 46 -5.54 3.60 -2.92
C LEU A 46 -5.22 2.64 -4.08
N SER A 47 -6.23 2.21 -4.83
CA SER A 47 -6.07 1.33 -5.97
C SER A 47 -5.38 2.00 -7.17
N SER A 48 -5.43 3.34 -7.26
CA SER A 48 -4.78 4.08 -8.35
C SER A 48 -3.25 4.16 -8.19
N HIS A 49 -2.73 3.91 -6.98
CA HIS A 49 -1.29 3.93 -6.69
C HIS A 49 -0.57 2.64 -7.13
N GLY A 50 -1.26 1.70 -7.78
CA GLY A 50 -0.69 0.45 -8.27
C GLY A 50 -0.44 -0.57 -7.16
N ASP A 51 0.58 -1.41 -7.33
CA ASP A 51 0.90 -2.50 -6.40
C ASP A 51 1.67 -2.06 -5.14
N ASP A 52 1.99 -0.76 -5.00
CA ASP A 52 2.78 -0.24 -3.88
C ASP A 52 2.00 -0.11 -2.57
N ASP A 53 0.68 0.09 -2.65
CA ASP A 53 -0.21 0.27 -1.49
C ASP A 53 -1.13 -0.97 -1.36
N LEU A 54 -0.52 -2.12 -1.08
CA LEU A 54 -1.23 -3.38 -0.99
C LEU A 54 -1.98 -3.50 0.33
N ILE A 55 -3.31 -3.40 0.29
CA ILE A 55 -4.16 -3.79 1.41
C ILE A 55 -4.57 -5.24 1.25
N CYS A 56 -4.12 -6.07 2.19
CA CYS A 56 -4.46 -7.48 2.29
C CYS A 56 -5.54 -7.68 3.36
N VAL A 57 -6.44 -8.61 3.10
CA VAL A 57 -7.47 -9.07 4.04
C VAL A 57 -7.43 -10.58 4.16
N ILE A 58 -7.88 -11.06 5.32
CA ILE A 58 -8.20 -12.47 5.54
C ILE A 58 -9.71 -12.55 5.75
N GLU A 59 -10.38 -13.30 4.88
CA GLU A 59 -11.82 -13.57 4.96
C GLU A 59 -12.06 -14.95 5.58
N ASP A 60 -13.00 -15.03 6.53
CA ASP A 60 -13.65 -16.29 6.91
C ASP A 60 -14.79 -16.55 5.92
N GLU A 61 -14.60 -17.52 5.03
CA GLU A 61 -15.54 -17.80 3.94
C GLU A 61 -16.91 -18.31 4.44
N ARG A 62 -17.00 -18.83 5.66
CA ARG A 62 -18.26 -19.34 6.23
C ARG A 62 -19.20 -18.24 6.66
N GLN A 63 -18.62 -17.19 7.22
CA GLN A 63 -19.34 -16.04 7.73
C GLN A 63 -19.39 -14.91 6.70
N SER A 64 -18.64 -15.06 5.59
CA SER A 64 -18.39 -14.01 4.61
C SER A 64 -17.95 -12.71 5.29
N LYS A 65 -17.03 -12.82 6.26
CA LYS A 65 -16.61 -11.74 7.15
C LYS A 65 -15.10 -11.54 7.08
N ILE A 66 -14.65 -10.29 7.06
CA ILE A 66 -13.24 -9.97 7.17
C ILE A 66 -12.82 -10.08 8.63
N ILE A 67 -11.80 -10.91 8.90
CA ILE A 67 -11.33 -11.22 10.25
C ILE A 67 -9.95 -10.63 10.55
N ALA A 68 -9.16 -10.31 9.53
CA ALA A 68 -7.87 -9.63 9.67
C ALA A 68 -7.59 -8.75 8.44
N THR A 69 -6.82 -7.69 8.63
CA THR A 69 -6.32 -6.86 7.54
C THR A 69 -4.94 -6.30 7.86
N GLY A 70 -4.17 -5.99 6.82
CA GLY A 70 -2.89 -5.31 6.93
C GLY A 70 -2.56 -4.57 5.64
N CYS A 71 -1.77 -3.51 5.76
CA CYS A 71 -1.24 -2.75 4.63
C CYS A 71 0.26 -3.03 4.48
N ALA A 72 0.69 -3.37 3.28
CA ALA A 72 2.09 -3.62 2.93
C ALA A 72 2.56 -2.58 1.91
N ARG A 73 3.53 -1.75 2.32
CA ARG A 73 4.20 -0.72 1.51
C ARG A 73 5.68 -1.02 1.36
N LEU A 74 6.00 -2.21 0.85
CA LEU A 74 7.36 -2.75 0.93
C LEU A 74 8.37 -1.90 0.15
N GLY A 75 8.04 -1.51 -1.09
CA GLY A 75 8.92 -0.68 -1.92
C GLY A 75 9.29 0.63 -1.23
N MET A 76 8.29 1.34 -0.69
CA MET A 76 8.50 2.60 0.02
C MET A 76 9.41 2.42 1.24
N LYS A 77 9.16 1.39 2.05
CA LYS A 77 10.01 1.08 3.23
C LYS A 77 11.47 0.82 2.85
N ILE A 78 11.72 0.15 1.72
CA ILE A 78 13.08 -0.11 1.24
C ILE A 78 13.77 1.20 0.85
N VAL A 79 13.09 2.03 0.06
CA VAL A 79 13.64 3.32 -0.42
C VAL A 79 13.93 4.27 0.76
N GLU A 80 12.98 4.39 1.69
CA GLU A 80 13.14 5.20 2.90
C GLU A 80 14.31 4.72 3.75
N PHE A 81 14.40 3.41 4.01
CA PHE A 81 15.50 2.82 4.77
C PHE A 81 16.87 3.11 4.13
N LEU A 82 16.99 2.97 2.81
CA LEU A 82 18.23 3.23 2.09
C LEU A 82 18.61 4.72 2.13
N ALA A 83 17.62 5.61 1.98
CA ALA A 83 17.84 7.06 2.06
C ALA A 83 18.28 7.48 3.47
N ASP A 84 17.63 6.96 4.51
CA ASP A 84 17.99 7.20 5.90
C ASP A 84 19.37 6.64 6.23
N HIS A 85 19.69 5.45 5.72
CA HIS A 85 21.02 4.87 5.89
C HIS A 85 22.10 5.74 5.22
N ALA A 86 21.88 6.21 3.99
CA ALA A 86 22.82 7.10 3.31
C ALA A 86 23.03 8.40 4.09
N ARG A 87 21.96 9.00 4.64
CA ARG A 87 22.03 10.17 5.51
C ARG A 87 22.83 9.89 6.77
N TYR A 88 22.59 8.76 7.44
CA TYR A 88 23.34 8.32 8.62
C TYR A 88 24.84 8.13 8.31
N ARG A 89 25.17 7.68 7.10
CA ARG A 89 26.55 7.54 6.62
C ARG A 89 27.21 8.84 6.19
N GLY A 90 26.52 9.98 6.28
CA GLY A 90 27.04 11.30 5.94
C GLY A 90 26.99 11.63 4.44
N CYS A 91 26.24 10.88 3.63
CA CYS A 91 26.01 11.26 2.24
C CYS A 91 25.21 12.57 2.18
N TYR A 92 25.67 13.53 1.38
CA TYR A 92 24.98 14.81 1.21
C TYR A 92 23.76 14.73 0.27
N LYS A 93 23.70 13.69 -0.59
CA LYS A 93 22.57 13.43 -1.50
C LYS A 93 22.42 11.94 -1.80
N VAL A 94 21.21 11.55 -2.19
CA VAL A 94 20.88 10.27 -2.80
C VAL A 94 20.17 10.57 -4.12
N ILE A 95 20.53 9.86 -5.18
CA ILE A 95 19.93 9.99 -6.51
C ILE A 95 19.46 8.61 -6.97
N LEU A 96 18.46 8.59 -7.84
CA LEU A 96 17.94 7.39 -8.48
C LEU A 96 17.46 7.72 -9.88
N ASP A 97 17.41 6.69 -10.70
CA ASP A 97 16.89 6.71 -12.06
C ASP A 97 15.59 5.90 -12.09
N CYS A 98 14.55 6.42 -12.75
CA CYS A 98 13.26 5.74 -12.86
C CYS A 98 12.52 6.09 -14.15
N SER A 99 11.60 5.23 -14.58
CA SER A 99 10.69 5.55 -15.68
C SER A 99 9.65 6.60 -15.25
N SER A 100 9.04 7.29 -16.22
CA SER A 100 8.05 8.34 -15.95
C SER A 100 6.83 7.86 -15.17
N GLU A 101 6.44 6.60 -15.33
CA GLU A 101 5.31 6.00 -14.61
C GLU A 101 5.61 5.86 -13.10
N ASN A 102 6.88 5.69 -12.73
CA ASN A 102 7.30 5.47 -11.34
C ASN A 102 7.65 6.78 -10.60
N LYS A 103 7.67 7.92 -11.29
CA LYS A 103 8.02 9.21 -10.71
C LYS A 103 7.20 9.53 -9.46
N ALA A 104 5.87 9.35 -9.53
CA ALA A 104 4.96 9.64 -8.43
C ALA A 104 5.26 8.80 -7.17
N PHE A 105 5.74 7.56 -7.32
CA PHE A 105 6.14 6.72 -6.20
C PHE A 105 7.37 7.30 -5.47
N TYR A 106 8.41 7.69 -6.20
CA TYR A 106 9.62 8.25 -5.59
C TYR A 106 9.41 9.65 -5.02
N GLU A 107 8.50 10.45 -5.59
CA GLU A 107 8.07 11.72 -5.01
C GLU A 107 7.41 11.52 -3.64
N ARG A 108 6.59 10.47 -3.46
CA ARG A 108 6.04 10.10 -2.13
C ARG A 108 7.12 9.67 -1.14
N CYS A 109 8.25 9.13 -1.63
CA CYS A 109 9.42 8.81 -0.81
C CYS A 109 10.31 10.03 -0.51
N GLY A 110 9.95 11.23 -0.98
CA GLY A 110 10.68 12.47 -0.72
C GLY A 110 11.71 12.87 -1.79
N PHE A 111 11.82 12.13 -2.89
CA PHE A 111 12.68 12.50 -4.02
C PHE A 111 12.05 13.62 -4.86
N ARG A 112 12.88 14.31 -5.66
CA ARG A 112 12.43 15.36 -6.58
C ARG A 112 13.15 15.23 -7.90
N GLU A 113 12.43 15.44 -9.00
CA GLU A 113 13.03 15.55 -10.33
C GLU A 113 13.90 16.83 -10.40
N LYS A 114 15.13 16.68 -10.91
CA LYS A 114 16.11 17.78 -10.99
C LYS A 114 16.87 17.80 -12.29
N GLU A 115 17.35 16.65 -12.76
CA GLU A 115 18.21 16.52 -13.92
C GLU A 115 17.71 15.42 -14.84
N ILE A 116 18.15 15.44 -16.10
CA ILE A 116 17.85 14.41 -17.10
C ILE A 116 18.80 13.22 -16.95
N GLN A 117 18.29 12.01 -17.17
CA GLN A 117 19.10 10.79 -17.25
C GLN A 117 19.67 10.62 -18.67
N MET A 118 20.95 10.26 -18.78
CA MET A 118 21.63 10.01 -20.06
C MET A 118 22.20 8.59 -20.08
N VAL A 119 22.14 7.91 -21.24
CA VAL A 119 22.69 6.55 -21.42
C VAL A 119 23.33 6.40 -22.79
N GLN A 120 24.46 5.69 -22.87
CA GLN A 120 25.08 5.26 -24.12
C GLN A 120 25.27 3.74 -24.07
N TYR A 121 24.64 3.03 -25.00
CA TYR A 121 24.83 1.59 -25.17
C TYR A 121 25.92 1.35 -26.22
N PHE A 122 26.84 0.42 -25.93
CA PHE A 122 28.00 0.11 -26.79
C PHE A 122 27.87 -1.24 -27.51
N VAL A 123 26.71 -1.88 -27.41
CA VAL A 123 26.36 -3.17 -28.01
C VAL A 123 24.99 -3.11 -28.64
#